data_AF-A0A0K0WYF1-F1
#
_entry.id   AF-A0A0K0WYF1-F1
#
_cell.length_a   1.000
_cell.length_b   1.000
_cell.length_c   1.000
_cell.angle_alpha   90.00
_cell.angle_beta   90.00
_cell.angle_gamma   90.00
#
_symmetry.space_group_name_H-M   'P 1'
#
loop_
_entity.id
_entity.type
_entity.pdbx_description
1 polymer ?
#
loop_
_entity_poly.entity_id
_entity_poly.type
_entity_poly.pdbx_seq_one_letter_code
_entity_poly.pdbx_strand_id
1 'polypeptide(L)'
;SRNTLEMIRNAGVEPHIIEYRKTPPTRRLLLEMLSRAGLTVRQILRERGTPYHELGLDDPSLGDEPLLQAIEAHPLLINRPLVITPQGVRLCRPSEQVLDLLPPQPGAFTKEDGEKV
;
A
#
# COMPACT_ATOMS: atom_id res chain seq x y z
N SER A 1 -1.44 -4.26 -7.63
CA SER A 1 -1.87 -5.13 -6.50
C SER A 1 -1.92 -6.59 -6.88
N ARG A 2 -2.53 -7.00 -8.00
CA ARG A 2 -2.54 -8.42 -8.42
C ARG A 2 -1.13 -9.01 -8.54
N ASN A 3 -0.23 -8.37 -9.29
CA ASN A 3 1.18 -8.78 -9.37
C ASN A 3 1.85 -8.96 -7.99
N THR A 4 1.63 -8.03 -7.05
CA THR A 4 2.16 -8.15 -5.68
C THR A 4 1.62 -9.38 -4.96
N LEU A 5 0.31 -9.64 -5.04
CA LEU A 5 -0.30 -10.82 -4.42
C LEU A 5 0.28 -12.12 -5.02
N GLU A 6 0.42 -12.18 -6.34
CA GLU A 6 0.98 -13.34 -7.01
C GLU A 6 2.47 -13.56 -6.68
N MET A 7 3.27 -12.50 -6.52
CA MET A 7 4.66 -12.63 -6.04
C MET A 7 4.75 -13.15 -4.59
N ILE A 8 3.80 -12.77 -3.73
CA ILE A 8 3.73 -13.31 -2.36
C ILE A 8 3.43 -14.81 -2.39
N ARG A 9 2.44 -15.21 -3.20
CA ARG A 9 2.09 -16.63 -3.39
C ARG A 9 3.19 -17.45 -4.03
N ASN A 10 3.89 -16.87 -5.00
CA ASN A 10 5.04 -17.49 -5.64
C ASN A 10 6.17 -17.78 -4.64
N ALA A 11 6.34 -16.94 -3.61
CA ALA A 11 7.24 -17.21 -2.49
C ALA A 11 6.79 -18.34 -1.55
N GLY A 12 5.66 -19.01 -1.84
CA GLY A 12 5.07 -20.05 -1.00
C GLY A 12 4.31 -19.53 0.22
N VAL A 13 3.94 -18.23 0.22
CA VAL A 13 3.20 -17.60 1.33
C VAL A 13 1.78 -17.30 0.90
N GLU A 14 0.77 -17.79 1.64
CA GLU A 14 -0.61 -17.31 1.46
C GLU A 14 -0.87 -16.16 2.46
N PRO A 15 -1.03 -14.91 1.98
CA PRO A 15 -1.19 -13.77 2.85
C PRO A 15 -2.61 -13.65 3.39
N HIS A 16 -2.75 -13.02 4.55
CA HIS A 16 -4.06 -12.53 4.98
C HIS A 16 -4.44 -11.29 4.16
N ILE A 17 -5.53 -11.39 3.40
CA ILE A 17 -5.99 -10.31 2.51
C ILE A 17 -7.03 -9.45 3.23
N ILE A 18 -6.71 -8.17 3.42
CA ILE A 18 -7.65 -7.18 3.95
C ILE A 18 -8.18 -6.32 2.79
N GLU A 19 -9.49 -6.37 2.57
CA GLU A 19 -10.18 -5.46 1.66
C GLU A 19 -10.30 -4.06 2.29
N TYR A 20 -9.22 -3.28 2.27
CA TYR A 20 -9.10 -1.98 2.96
C TYR A 20 -10.21 -0.96 2.68
N ARG A 21 -10.96 -1.11 1.57
CA ARG A 21 -12.11 -0.25 1.25
C ARG A 21 -13.37 -0.60 2.07
N LYS A 22 -13.49 -1.87 2.48
CA LYS A 22 -14.59 -2.37 3.32
C LYS A 22 -14.19 -2.37 4.80
N THR A 23 -12.94 -2.74 5.08
CA THR A 23 -12.38 -2.86 6.43
C THR A 23 -11.08 -2.06 6.52
N PRO A 24 -11.16 -0.71 6.54
CA PRO A 24 -9.97 0.12 6.63
C PRO A 24 -9.20 -0.11 7.94
N PRO A 25 -7.87 0.07 7.95
CA PRO A 25 -7.13 0.09 9.19
C PRO A 25 -7.59 1.25 10.06
N THR A 26 -7.53 1.08 11.38
CA THR A 26 -7.72 2.21 12.31
C THR A 26 -6.61 3.25 12.10
N ARG A 27 -6.86 4.52 12.42
CA ARG A 27 -5.83 5.59 12.37
C ARG A 27 -4.55 5.18 13.09
N ARG A 28 -4.66 4.58 14.28
CA ARG A 28 -3.51 4.09 15.04
C ARG A 28 -2.71 3.05 14.26
N LEU A 29 -3.38 2.04 13.70
CA LEU A 29 -2.73 0.99 12.92
C LEU A 29 -2.11 1.55 11.63
N LEU A 30 -2.80 2.48 10.96
CA LEU A 30 -2.29 3.14 9.77
C LEU A 30 -0.99 3.88 10.07
N LEU A 31 -0.96 4.71 11.12
CA LEU A 31 0.25 5.45 11.52
C LEU A 31 1.41 4.51 11.90
N GLU A 32 1.12 3.41 12.58
CA GLU A 32 2.11 2.38 12.91
C GLU A 32 2.72 1.75 11.65
N MET A 33 1.87 1.39 10.68
CA MET A 33 2.30 0.87 9.38
C MET A 33 3.18 1.87 8.61
N LEU A 34 2.79 3.15 8.59
CA LEU A 34 3.52 4.21 7.90
C LEU A 34 4.90 4.44 8.52
N SER A 35 4.97 4.49 9.85
CA SER A 35 6.23 4.58 10.59
C SER A 35 7.17 3.42 10.25
N ARG A 36 6.67 2.18 10.28
CA ARG A 36 7.45 0.99 9.89
C ARG A 36 7.87 0.98 8.43
N ALA A 37 7.12 1.64 7.55
CA ALA A 37 7.43 1.77 6.14
C ALA A 37 8.40 2.92 5.82
N GLY A 38 8.65 3.83 6.78
CA GLY A 38 9.38 5.06 6.53
C GLY A 38 8.62 6.04 5.63
N LEU A 39 7.29 6.04 5.70
CA LEU A 39 6.40 6.85 4.87
C LEU A 39 5.63 7.88 5.72
N THR A 40 5.35 9.02 5.10
CA THR A 40 4.42 10.04 5.61
C THR A 40 2.98 9.73 5.19
N VAL A 41 2.00 10.35 5.84
CA VAL A 41 0.58 10.21 5.46
C VAL A 41 0.36 10.66 4.01
N ARG A 42 0.98 11.76 3.60
CA ARG A 42 0.87 12.27 2.23
C ARG A 42 1.38 11.28 1.17
N GLN A 43 2.48 10.57 1.44
CA GLN A 43 3.08 9.62 0.48
C GLN A 43 2.19 8.40 0.18
N ILE A 44 1.19 8.10 1.01
CA ILE A 44 0.26 7.00 0.75
C ILE A 44 -1.06 7.45 0.15
N LEU A 45 -1.24 8.74 -0.10
CA LEU A 45 -2.44 9.21 -0.77
C LEU A 45 -2.45 8.77 -2.23
N ARG A 46 -3.58 8.25 -2.64
CA ARG A 46 -3.87 7.89 -4.01
C ARG A 46 -4.59 9.05 -4.66
N GLU A 47 -4.02 9.57 -5.72
CA GLU A 47 -4.61 10.66 -6.49
C GLU A 47 -5.65 10.14 -7.49
N ARG A 48 -5.23 9.28 -8.43
CA ARG A 48 -6.07 8.84 -9.55
C ARG A 48 -7.26 7.96 -9.13
N GLY A 49 -8.45 8.37 -9.54
CA GLY A 49 -9.71 7.64 -9.29
C GLY A 49 -10.19 7.77 -7.85
N THR A 50 -9.94 8.92 -7.23
CA THR A 50 -10.29 9.27 -5.85
C THR A 50 -10.71 10.75 -5.79
N PRO A 51 -11.34 11.21 -4.70
CA PRO A 51 -11.69 12.63 -4.55
C PRO A 51 -10.49 13.49 -4.09
N TYR A 52 -9.24 13.06 -4.31
CA TYR A 52 -8.04 13.75 -3.84
C TYR A 52 -8.01 15.25 -4.18
N HIS A 53 -8.26 15.59 -5.45
CA HIS A 53 -8.31 16.98 -5.91
C HIS A 53 -9.61 17.70 -5.52
N GLU A 54 -10.73 16.99 -5.52
CA GLU A 54 -12.04 17.54 -5.11
C GLU A 54 -12.05 17.99 -3.64
N LEU A 55 -11.26 17.30 -2.80
CA LEU A 55 -11.08 17.61 -1.39
C LEU A 55 -9.90 18.57 -1.12
N GLY A 56 -9.21 19.05 -2.16
CA GLY A 56 -8.07 19.96 -2.03
C GLY A 56 -6.85 19.35 -1.32
N LEU A 57 -6.65 18.03 -1.40
CA LEU A 57 -5.56 17.33 -0.70
C LEU A 57 -4.19 17.56 -1.36
N ASP A 58 -4.16 18.16 -2.55
CA ASP A 58 -2.96 18.59 -3.26
C ASP A 58 -2.28 19.80 -2.61
N ASP A 59 -2.97 20.52 -1.71
CA ASP A 59 -2.39 21.64 -0.97
C ASP A 59 -1.20 21.16 -0.10
N PRO A 60 0.04 21.62 -0.38
CA PRO A 60 1.23 21.21 0.35
C PRO A 60 1.29 21.77 1.78
N SER A 61 0.44 22.75 2.12
CA SER A 61 0.35 23.31 3.47
C SER A 61 -0.40 22.41 4.45
N LEU A 62 -1.19 21.44 3.96
CA LEU A 62 -1.90 20.49 4.80
C LEU A 62 -0.92 19.56 5.52
N GLY A 63 -0.98 19.58 6.86
CA GLY A 63 -0.31 18.61 7.72
C GLY A 63 -1.04 17.25 7.76
N ASP A 64 -0.53 16.31 8.56
CA ASP A 64 -1.04 14.94 8.57
C ASP A 64 -2.50 14.81 9.05
N GLU A 65 -2.95 15.65 9.98
CA GLU A 65 -4.28 15.54 10.58
C GLU A 65 -5.45 15.64 9.57
N PRO A 66 -5.54 16.70 8.73
CA PRO A 66 -6.59 16.76 7.70
C PRO A 66 -6.48 15.61 6.68
N LEU A 67 -5.27 15.14 6.37
CA LEU A 67 -5.08 14.00 5.45
C LEU A 67 -5.61 12.70 6.06
N LEU A 68 -5.37 12.47 7.36
CA LEU A 68 -5.90 11.31 8.08
C LEU A 68 -7.43 11.35 8.17
N GLN A 69 -8.02 12.52 8.44
CA GLN A 69 -9.47 12.69 8.44
C GLN A 69 -10.08 12.37 7.07
N ALA A 70 -9.44 12.83 5.99
CA ALA A 70 -9.86 12.49 4.64
C ALA A 70 -9.77 10.98 4.37
N ILE A 71 -8.70 10.31 4.80
CA ILE A 71 -8.54 8.85 4.67
C ILE A 71 -9.62 8.09 5.45
N GLU A 72 -9.97 8.53 6.67
CA GLU A 72 -11.02 7.90 7.48
C GLU A 72 -12.39 8.03 6.80
N ALA A 73 -12.70 9.21 6.25
CA ALA A 73 -13.94 9.44 5.51
C ALA A 73 -13.96 8.72 4.15
N HIS A 74 -12.79 8.58 3.52
CA HIS A 74 -12.64 8.01 2.17
C HIS A 74 -11.47 7.02 2.11
N PRO A 75 -11.63 5.77 2.62
CA PRO A 75 -10.56 4.77 2.62
C PRO A 75 -9.92 4.48 1.27
N LEU A 76 -10.65 4.75 0.17
CA LEU A 76 -10.14 4.60 -1.19
C LEU A 76 -8.96 5.53 -1.52
N LEU A 77 -8.73 6.57 -0.72
CA LEU A 77 -7.55 7.45 -0.76
C LEU A 77 -6.27 6.72 -0.36
N ILE A 78 -6.34 5.56 0.31
CA ILE A 78 -5.14 4.77 0.61
C ILE A 78 -4.64 4.11 -0.69
N ASN A 79 -3.40 4.39 -1.05
CA ASN A 79 -2.72 3.78 -2.18
C ASN A 79 -2.40 2.31 -1.90
N ARG A 80 -2.37 1.49 -2.95
CA ARG A 80 -2.36 0.03 -2.83
C ARG A 80 -1.33 -0.65 -3.74
N PRO A 81 -0.82 -1.82 -3.32
CA PRO A 81 -1.04 -2.47 -2.02
C PRO A 81 -0.04 -2.02 -0.94
N LEU A 82 -0.49 -1.98 0.32
CA LEU A 82 0.37 -1.96 1.51
C LEU A 82 0.55 -3.41 1.98
N VAL A 83 1.79 -3.84 2.16
CA VAL A 83 2.14 -5.20 2.59
C VAL A 83 2.89 -5.12 3.92
N ILE A 84 2.51 -5.97 4.86
CA ILE A 84 3.10 -6.06 6.21
C ILE A 84 3.67 -7.45 6.39
N THR A 85 4.94 -7.56 6.76
CA THR A 85 5.61 -8.80 7.13
C THR A 85 6.43 -8.59 8.41
N PRO A 86 7.02 -9.65 8.99
CA PRO A 86 8.01 -9.51 10.06
C PRO A 86 9.23 -8.68 9.65
N GLN A 87 9.60 -8.71 8.36
CA GLN A 87 10.76 -8.00 7.80
C GLN A 87 10.50 -6.49 7.65
N GLY A 88 9.24 -6.07 7.49
CA GLY A 88 8.90 -4.67 7.35
C GLY A 88 7.52 -4.38 6.79
N VAL A 89 7.30 -3.12 6.42
CA VAL A 89 6.09 -2.65 5.75
C VAL A 89 6.47 -1.90 4.48
N ARG A 90 5.77 -2.13 3.38
CA ARG A 90 6.00 -1.42 2.10
C ARG A 90 4.70 -1.07 1.41
N LEU A 91 4.64 0.13 0.84
CA LEU A 91 3.72 0.46 -0.25
C LEU A 91 4.35 -0.07 -1.55
N CYS A 92 3.88 -1.21 -2.05
CA CYS A 92 4.56 -1.91 -3.15
C CYS A 92 4.21 -1.29 -4.51
N ARG A 93 4.83 -0.13 -4.79
CA ARG A 93 4.69 0.64 -6.03
C ARG A 93 6.08 1.08 -6.51
N PRO A 94 6.72 0.34 -7.44
CA PRO A 94 6.15 -0.74 -8.24
C PRO A 94 6.00 -2.07 -7.47
N SER A 95 5.29 -3.03 -8.07
CA SER A 95 4.82 -4.24 -7.39
C SER A 95 5.93 -5.10 -6.77
N GLU A 96 7.10 -5.11 -7.40
CA GLU A 96 8.30 -5.89 -7.10
C GLU A 96 9.02 -5.42 -5.83
N GLN A 97 8.69 -4.23 -5.29
CA GLN A 97 9.16 -3.83 -3.96
C GLN A 97 8.72 -4.79 -2.85
N VAL A 98 7.74 -5.66 -3.11
CA VAL A 98 7.36 -6.72 -2.18
C VAL A 98 8.45 -7.77 -1.97
N LEU A 99 9.37 -7.93 -2.95
CA LEU A 99 10.43 -8.94 -2.87
C LEU A 99 11.37 -8.70 -1.69
N ASP A 100 11.60 -7.44 -1.31
CA ASP A 100 12.39 -7.06 -0.13
C ASP A 100 11.77 -7.56 1.18
N LEU A 101 10.47 -7.90 1.18
CA LEU A 101 9.71 -8.34 2.34
C LEU A 101 9.51 -9.86 2.40
N LEU A 102 9.90 -10.59 1.35
CA LEU A 102 9.57 -12.00 1.17
C LEU A 102 10.80 -12.91 1.30
N PRO A 103 10.60 -14.20 1.58
CA PRO A 103 11.62 -15.22 1.33
C PRO A 103 12.07 -15.20 -0.14
N PRO A 104 13.26 -15.74 -0.46
CA PRO A 104 13.71 -15.89 -1.84
C PRO A 104 12.67 -16.61 -2.71
N GLN A 105 12.45 -16.09 -3.91
CA GLN A 105 11.51 -16.67 -4.86
C GLN A 105 12.04 -18.03 -5.35
N PRO A 106 11.20 -19.07 -5.43
CA PRO A 106 11.61 -20.40 -5.89
C PRO A 106 11.83 -20.49 -7.40
N GLY A 107 11.45 -19.46 -8.17
CA GLY A 107 11.60 -19.42 -9.62
C GLY A 107 11.31 -18.03 -10.21
N ALA A 108 11.52 -17.88 -11.52
CA ALA A 108 11.29 -16.64 -12.24
C ALA A 108 9.82 -16.20 -12.18
N PHE A 109 9.59 -14.88 -12.10
CA PHE A 109 8.24 -14.31 -12.10
C PHE A 109 8.04 -13.41 -13.32
N THR A 110 6.85 -13.45 -13.92
CA THR A 110 6.46 -12.57 -15.03
C THR A 110 5.15 -11.87 -14.66
N LYS A 111 5.14 -10.54 -14.71
CA LYS A 111 3.96 -9.71 -14.43
C LYS A 111 2.86 -9.93 -15.48
N GLU A 112 1.65 -9.50 -15.17
CA GLU A 112 0.48 -9.57 -16.09
C GLU A 112 0.72 -8.94 -17.48
N ASP A 113 1.62 -7.95 -17.58
CA ASP A 113 1.98 -7.26 -18.82
C ASP A 113 3.16 -7.90 -19.58
N GLY A 114 3.69 -9.02 -19.09
CA GLY A 114 4.82 -9.73 -19.68
C GLY A 114 6.19 -9.24 -19.21
N GLU A 115 6.26 -8.25 -18.33
CA GLU A 115 7.52 -7.80 -17.74
C GLU A 115 8.11 -8.90 -16.83
N LYS A 116 9.36 -9.26 -17.06
CA LYS A 116 10.10 -10.24 -16.25
C LYS A 116 10.67 -9.55 -15.01
N VAL A 117 10.50 -10.20 -13.85
CA VAL A 117 10.99 -9.76 -12.54
C VAL A 117 12.09 -10.68 -12.07
#